data_AF-A0A1T5EG05-F1
#
_entry.id   AF-A0A1T5EG05-F1
#
_cell.length_a   1.000
_cell.length_b   1.000
_cell.length_c   1.000
_cell.angle_alpha   90.00
_cell.angle_beta   90.00
_cell.angle_gamma   90.00
#
_symmetry.space_group_name_H-M   'P 1'
#
loop_
_entity.id
_entity.type
_entity.pdbx_description
1 polymer ?
#
loop_
_entity_poly.entity_id
_entity_poly.type
_entity_poly.pdbx_seq_one_letter_code
_entity_poly.pdbx_strand_id
1 'polypeptide(L)'
;MSIRSPGSQRGIALFVGMVFLVVLSIVAVVAMRGTLVEMRMVTNTARHETAFEASEALRSVPVSLFDEHVYARGWPASFNGDVPDSEFTYSTDIPASLLAEAKSALQTDCSTNKPSLFYGQLQPACGDQPKETLYNPATWRPDMIIAICDTGTKSCSGDVKASVAIVPDGTTLGEGAGGAQAAGYRGLGIGAANGGAEMYFEVRSIATAPGDGAATTHTQYHQMIH
;
A
#
# COMPACT_ATOMS: atom_id res chain seq x y z
N MET A 1 -75.03 30.25 -46.01
CA MET A 1 -73.96 29.31 -45.61
C MET A 1 -72.98 30.08 -44.74
N SER A 2 -73.06 29.91 -43.42
CA SER A 2 -72.33 30.74 -42.44
C SER A 2 -71.01 30.06 -42.07
N ILE A 3 -69.88 30.69 -42.41
CA ILE A 3 -68.54 30.23 -42.06
C ILE A 3 -68.14 30.91 -40.74
N ARG A 4 -68.10 30.15 -39.65
CA ARG A 4 -67.61 30.61 -38.34
C ARG A 4 -66.09 30.78 -38.36
N SER A 5 -65.62 31.94 -37.90
CA SER A 5 -64.21 32.25 -37.66
C SER A 5 -63.64 31.43 -36.48
N PRO A 6 -62.46 30.77 -36.61
CA PRO A 6 -61.82 30.04 -35.52
C PRO A 6 -60.90 30.99 -34.72
N GLY A 7 -61.50 31.86 -33.90
CA GLY A 7 -60.77 32.77 -33.02
C GLY A 7 -60.65 32.23 -31.59
N SER A 8 -59.60 31.47 -31.28
CA SER A 8 -58.92 31.41 -29.95
C SER A 8 -57.88 30.27 -29.79
N GLN A 9 -57.70 29.39 -30.79
CA GLN A 9 -56.89 28.16 -30.63
C GLN A 9 -55.35 28.35 -30.69
N ARG A 10 -54.84 29.53 -31.07
CA ARG A 10 -53.39 29.74 -31.25
C ARG A 10 -52.58 29.79 -29.93
N GLY A 11 -53.19 30.23 -28.82
CA GLY A 11 -52.50 30.32 -27.52
C GLY A 11 -52.30 28.95 -26.86
N ILE A 12 -53.29 28.06 -26.97
CA ILE A 12 -53.22 26.70 -26.41
C ILE A 12 -52.15 25.85 -27.10
N ALA A 13 -51.97 26.00 -28.41
CA ALA A 13 -50.94 25.24 -29.14
C ALA A 13 -49.51 25.57 -28.67
N LEU A 14 -49.21 26.85 -28.39
CA LEU A 14 -47.92 27.26 -27.85
C LEU A 14 -47.71 26.76 -26.41
N PHE A 15 -48.76 26.81 -25.59
CA PHE A 15 -48.68 26.31 -24.21
C PHE A 15 -48.44 24.79 -24.17
N VAL A 16 -49.17 24.02 -24.97
CA VAL A 16 -48.98 22.57 -25.08
C VAL A 16 -47.59 22.24 -25.62
N GLY A 17 -47.12 22.98 -26.65
CA GLY A 17 -45.76 22.83 -27.17
C GLY A 17 -44.67 23.13 -26.14
N MET A 18 -44.85 24.17 -25.33
CA MET A 18 -43.93 24.51 -24.24
C MET A 18 -43.92 23.44 -23.14
N VAL A 19 -45.10 22.96 -22.71
CA VAL A 19 -45.19 21.87 -21.72
C VAL A 19 -44.50 20.62 -22.26
N PHE A 20 -44.68 20.29 -23.53
CA PHE A 20 -44.05 19.12 -24.15
C PHE A 20 -42.51 19.25 -24.19
N LEU A 21 -42.00 20.43 -24.54
CA LEU A 21 -40.56 20.72 -24.50
C LEU A 21 -39.98 20.62 -23.08
N VAL A 22 -40.70 21.14 -22.08
CA VAL A 22 -40.29 21.04 -20.67
C VAL A 22 -40.25 19.59 -20.22
N VAL A 23 -41.26 18.79 -20.54
CA VAL A 23 -41.28 17.37 -20.18
C VAL A 23 -40.12 16.62 -20.86
N LEU A 24 -39.87 16.84 -22.15
CA LEU A 24 -38.76 16.23 -22.88
C LEU A 24 -37.39 16.60 -22.27
N SER A 25 -37.19 17.86 -21.92
CA SER A 25 -35.93 18.31 -21.30
C SER A 25 -35.71 17.70 -19.91
N ILE A 26 -36.76 17.56 -19.09
CA ILE A 26 -36.65 16.91 -17.78
C ILE A 26 -36.27 15.44 -17.93
N VAL A 27 -36.91 14.71 -18.85
CA VAL A 27 -36.57 13.30 -19.12
C VAL A 27 -35.12 13.15 -19.57
N ALA A 28 -34.65 14.04 -20.46
CA ALA A 28 -33.24 14.04 -20.89
C ALA A 28 -32.27 14.27 -19.73
N VAL A 29 -32.57 15.23 -18.84
CA VAL A 29 -31.72 15.51 -17.66
C VAL A 29 -31.71 14.34 -16.69
N VAL A 30 -32.84 13.68 -16.46
CA VAL A 30 -32.91 12.49 -15.59
C VAL A 30 -32.04 11.35 -16.15
N ALA A 31 -32.07 11.13 -17.47
CA ALA A 31 -31.21 10.14 -18.12
C ALA A 31 -29.71 10.48 -17.98
N MET A 32 -29.32 11.75 -18.20
CA MET A 32 -27.91 12.17 -18.05
C MET A 32 -27.39 12.04 -16.60
N ARG A 33 -28.24 12.31 -15.61
CA ARG A 33 -27.86 12.14 -14.19
C ARG A 33 -27.50 10.70 -13.85
N GLY A 34 -28.19 9.71 -14.43
CA GLY A 34 -27.82 8.29 -14.29
C GLY A 34 -26.41 8.01 -14.80
N THR A 35 -26.11 8.43 -16.03
CA THR A 35 -24.79 8.19 -16.66
C THR A 35 -23.62 8.83 -15.91
N LEU A 36 -23.81 10.03 -15.34
CA LEU A 36 -22.76 10.69 -14.55
C LEU A 36 -22.45 9.94 -13.25
N VAL A 37 -23.47 9.35 -12.61
CA VAL A 37 -23.28 8.55 -11.40
C VAL A 37 -22.57 7.25 -11.72
N GLU A 38 -22.98 6.56 -12.79
CA GLU A 38 -22.33 5.34 -13.27
C GLU A 38 -20.87 5.58 -13.62
N MET A 39 -20.54 6.65 -14.35
CA MET A 39 -19.15 6.99 -14.66
C MET A 39 -18.32 7.27 -13.41
N ARG A 40 -18.88 7.94 -12.40
CA ARG A 40 -18.19 8.16 -11.12
C ARG A 40 -17.94 6.86 -10.37
N MET A 41 -18.92 5.96 -10.35
CA MET A 41 -18.77 4.63 -9.75
C MET A 41 -17.68 3.83 -10.47
N VAL A 42 -17.71 3.77 -11.80
CA VAL A 42 -16.69 3.09 -12.62
C VAL A 42 -15.29 3.66 -12.35
N THR A 43 -15.18 4.99 -12.28
CA THR A 43 -13.89 5.64 -11.99
C THR A 43 -13.39 5.30 -10.59
N ASN A 44 -14.27 5.29 -9.59
CA ASN A 44 -13.91 4.93 -8.22
C ASN A 44 -13.49 3.45 -8.11
N THR A 45 -14.22 2.55 -8.77
CA THR A 45 -13.86 1.12 -8.82
C THR A 45 -12.49 0.92 -9.48
N ALA A 46 -12.26 1.53 -10.64
CA ALA A 46 -10.98 1.43 -11.34
C ALA A 46 -9.82 1.97 -10.47
N ARG A 47 -10.01 3.09 -9.76
CA ARG A 47 -9.00 3.62 -8.84
C ARG A 47 -8.71 2.67 -7.69
N HIS A 48 -9.74 2.08 -7.11
CA HIS A 48 -9.57 1.09 -6.03
C HIS A 48 -8.81 -0.15 -6.53
N GLU A 49 -9.11 -0.65 -7.73
CA GLU A 49 -8.39 -1.77 -8.35
C GLU A 49 -6.91 -1.43 -8.55
N THR A 50 -6.59 -0.26 -9.11
CA THR A 50 -5.18 0.16 -9.28
C THR A 50 -4.44 0.31 -7.95
N ALA A 51 -5.10 0.83 -6.90
CA ALA A 51 -4.52 0.89 -5.57
C ALA A 51 -4.29 -0.53 -5.03
N PHE A 52 -5.25 -1.44 -5.20
CA PHE A 52 -5.14 -2.81 -4.74
C PHE A 52 -3.97 -3.55 -5.42
N GLU A 53 -3.85 -3.44 -6.74
CA GLU A 53 -2.73 -4.04 -7.49
C GLU A 53 -1.37 -3.51 -7.02
N ALA A 54 -1.24 -2.20 -6.81
CA ALA A 54 -0.02 -1.60 -6.28
C ALA A 54 0.29 -2.05 -4.84
N SER A 55 -0.75 -2.20 -4.01
CA SER A 55 -0.62 -2.69 -2.64
C SER A 55 -0.09 -4.13 -2.61
N GLU A 56 -0.60 -5.00 -3.48
CA GLU A 56 -0.14 -6.39 -3.59
C GLU A 56 1.25 -6.50 -4.21
N ALA A 57 1.58 -5.68 -5.21
CA ALA A 57 2.92 -5.65 -5.79
C ALA A 57 3.98 -5.32 -4.74
N LEU A 58 3.74 -4.31 -3.89
CA LEU A 58 4.69 -3.96 -2.81
C LEU A 58 4.87 -5.04 -1.76
N ARG A 59 3.85 -5.87 -1.53
CA ARG A 59 3.92 -6.96 -0.54
C ARG A 59 4.96 -8.02 -0.89
N SER A 60 5.32 -8.15 -2.17
CA SER A 60 6.36 -9.07 -2.62
C SER A 60 7.78 -8.61 -2.27
N VAL A 61 8.01 -7.31 -2.10
CA VAL A 61 9.35 -6.73 -1.90
C VAL A 61 9.95 -7.15 -0.55
N PRO A 62 9.25 -7.08 0.58
CA PRO A 62 9.82 -7.54 1.83
C PRO A 62 10.12 -9.04 1.86
N VAL A 63 9.34 -9.86 1.15
CA VAL A 63 9.53 -11.31 1.10
C VAL A 63 10.89 -11.65 0.50
N SER A 64 11.26 -11.03 -0.63
CA SER A 64 12.58 -11.24 -1.23
C SER A 64 13.72 -10.66 -0.39
N LEU A 65 13.50 -9.54 0.29
CA LEU A 65 14.48 -8.96 1.21
C LEU A 65 14.69 -9.81 2.47
N PHE A 66 13.65 -10.50 2.96
CA PHE A 66 13.75 -11.38 4.11
C PHE A 66 14.51 -12.67 3.82
N ASP A 67 14.31 -13.26 2.65
CA ASP A 67 15.06 -14.44 2.24
C ASP A 67 16.56 -14.15 2.17
N GLU A 68 16.94 -13.03 1.54
CA GLU A 68 18.34 -12.60 1.45
C GLU A 68 18.92 -12.24 2.83
N HIS A 69 18.12 -11.61 3.69
CA HIS A 69 18.53 -11.33 5.06
C HIS A 69 18.85 -12.61 5.84
N VAL A 70 18.00 -13.63 5.72
CA VAL A 70 18.21 -14.93 6.38
C VAL A 70 19.46 -15.61 5.84
N TYR A 71 19.66 -15.57 4.52
CA TYR A 71 20.84 -16.13 3.86
C TYR A 71 22.14 -15.44 4.32
N ALA A 72 22.18 -14.11 4.29
CA ALA A 72 23.31 -13.29 4.69
C ALA A 72 23.52 -13.25 6.22
N ARG A 73 22.59 -13.82 7.00
CA ARG A 73 22.57 -13.83 8.47
C ARG A 73 22.67 -12.44 9.10
N GLY A 74 22.12 -11.43 8.43
CA GLY A 74 22.24 -10.05 8.86
C GLY A 74 21.68 -9.08 7.85
N TRP A 75 21.48 -7.83 8.28
CA TRP A 75 21.08 -6.76 7.38
C TRP A 75 22.32 -6.10 6.77
N PRO A 76 22.20 -5.55 5.56
CA PRO A 76 23.28 -4.81 4.95
C PRO A 76 23.52 -3.51 5.73
N ALA A 77 24.75 -3.01 5.71
CA ALA A 77 25.16 -1.77 6.39
C ALA A 77 24.30 -0.56 6.00
N SER A 78 23.85 -0.52 4.76
CA SER A 78 22.92 0.50 4.26
C SER A 78 21.54 0.50 4.94
N PHE A 79 21.12 -0.62 5.53
CA PHE A 79 19.86 -0.80 6.25
C PHE A 79 20.10 -0.78 7.77
N ASN A 80 21.23 -0.21 8.21
CA ASN A 80 21.66 -0.18 9.61
C ASN A 80 21.97 -1.57 10.20
N GLY A 81 22.47 -2.50 9.37
CA GLY A 81 23.01 -3.78 9.79
C GLY A 81 24.55 -3.87 9.80
N ASP A 82 25.07 -5.06 10.07
CA ASP A 82 26.51 -5.33 10.22
C ASP A 82 27.13 -6.02 9.00
N VAL A 83 26.32 -6.45 8.03
CA VAL A 83 26.79 -7.18 6.85
C VAL A 83 27.22 -6.19 5.75
N PRO A 84 28.38 -6.37 5.09
CA PRO A 84 28.75 -5.55 3.95
C PRO A 84 27.70 -5.64 2.82
N ASP A 85 27.32 -4.50 2.25
CA ASP A 85 26.35 -4.43 1.14
C ASP A 85 26.71 -5.34 -0.05
N SER A 86 27.99 -5.66 -0.25
CA SER A 86 28.46 -6.55 -1.31
C SER A 86 28.10 -8.02 -1.10
N GLU A 87 27.80 -8.45 0.13
CA GLU A 87 27.38 -9.81 0.45
C GLU A 87 25.87 -10.02 0.23
N PHE A 88 25.10 -8.93 0.10
CA PHE A 88 23.68 -8.90 -0.25
C PHE A 88 23.50 -8.96 -1.78
N THR A 89 24.11 -9.97 -2.41
CA THR A 89 24.22 -10.08 -3.88
C THR A 89 23.97 -11.49 -4.41
N TYR A 90 22.93 -12.18 -3.92
CA TYR A 90 22.32 -13.28 -4.70
C TYR A 90 21.69 -12.73 -6.00
N SER A 91 22.59 -12.47 -6.95
CA SER A 91 22.50 -11.54 -8.08
C SER A 91 21.82 -12.16 -9.30
N THR A 92 20.66 -12.80 -9.09
CA THR A 92 19.76 -13.20 -10.19
C THR A 92 18.35 -12.65 -10.05
N ASP A 93 17.90 -12.28 -8.85
CA ASP A 93 16.48 -12.00 -8.60
C ASP A 93 16.17 -10.55 -8.18
N ILE A 94 17.15 -9.82 -7.62
CA ILE A 94 17.01 -8.39 -7.30
C ILE A 94 18.01 -7.59 -8.14
N PRO A 95 17.56 -6.88 -9.20
CA PRO A 95 18.46 -6.04 -9.99
C PRO A 95 19.03 -4.93 -9.09
N ALA A 96 20.29 -4.54 -9.32
CA ALA A 96 20.96 -3.52 -8.49
C ALA A 96 20.20 -2.17 -8.42
N SER A 97 19.37 -1.89 -9.43
CA SER A 97 18.44 -0.76 -9.44
C SER A 97 17.34 -0.89 -8.37
N LEU A 98 16.81 -2.09 -8.15
CA LEU A 98 15.79 -2.35 -7.13
C LEU A 98 16.36 -2.19 -5.71
N LEU A 99 17.62 -2.61 -5.49
CA LEU A 99 18.29 -2.35 -4.20
C LEU A 99 18.50 -0.85 -3.97
N ALA A 100 18.88 -0.09 -5.00
CA ALA A 100 19.03 1.37 -4.91
C ALA A 100 17.68 2.07 -4.67
N GLU A 101 16.61 1.59 -5.30
CA GLU A 101 15.26 2.11 -5.11
C GLU A 101 14.70 1.77 -3.72
N ALA A 102 14.87 0.52 -3.27
CA ALA A 102 14.52 0.09 -1.90
C ALA A 102 15.26 0.93 -0.85
N LYS A 103 16.55 1.21 -1.06
CA LYS A 103 17.34 2.12 -0.20
C LYS A 103 16.73 3.52 -0.12
N SER A 104 16.26 4.05 -1.24
CA SER A 104 15.64 5.38 -1.28
C SER A 104 14.21 5.40 -0.72
N ALA A 105 13.53 4.25 -0.75
CA ALA A 105 12.16 4.08 -0.30
C ALA A 105 12.05 3.83 1.21
N LEU A 106 13.12 3.32 1.84
CA LEU A 106 13.23 3.11 3.29
C LEU A 106 12.94 4.38 4.07
N GLN A 107 12.09 4.25 5.09
CA GLN A 107 11.81 5.31 6.03
C GLN A 107 12.78 5.25 7.22
N THR A 108 13.15 6.41 7.71
CA THR A 108 13.98 6.53 8.90
C THR A 108 13.11 6.47 10.14
N ASP A 109 13.56 5.73 11.15
CA ASP A 109 13.00 5.80 12.49
C ASP A 109 13.13 7.23 13.03
N CYS A 110 12.01 7.76 13.51
CA CYS A 110 11.90 9.10 14.08
C CYS A 110 12.71 9.30 15.37
N SER A 111 13.14 8.24 16.06
CA SER A 111 13.93 8.35 17.30
C SER A 111 15.44 8.31 17.07
N THR A 112 15.88 7.57 16.06
CA THR A 112 17.30 7.35 15.76
C THR A 112 17.79 8.04 14.50
N ASN A 113 16.89 8.58 13.66
CA ASN A 113 17.18 9.11 12.32
C ASN A 113 17.96 8.13 11.43
N LYS A 114 17.84 6.83 11.72
CA LYS A 114 18.45 5.74 10.95
C LYS A 114 17.34 4.94 10.26
N PRO A 115 17.62 4.23 9.16
CA PRO A 115 16.63 3.35 8.54
C PRO A 115 16.00 2.41 9.56
N SER A 116 14.66 2.36 9.58
CA SER A 116 13.93 1.34 10.34
C SER A 116 14.29 -0.02 9.77
N LEU A 117 14.79 -0.92 10.60
CA LEU A 117 14.99 -2.31 10.18
C LEU A 117 13.59 -2.90 9.94
N PHE A 118 13.37 -3.52 8.77
CA PHE A 118 12.08 -4.08 8.32
C PHE A 118 11.42 -5.12 9.25
N TYR A 119 12.06 -5.54 10.34
CA TYR A 119 11.42 -6.28 11.43
C TYR A 119 12.07 -5.97 12.80
N GLY A 120 12.71 -4.80 12.89
CA GLY A 120 13.37 -4.32 14.10
C GLY A 120 12.41 -4.15 15.28
N GLN A 121 12.94 -3.67 16.40
CA GLN A 121 12.09 -3.40 17.56
C GLN A 121 10.99 -2.39 17.19
N LEU A 122 9.75 -2.70 17.63
CA LEU A 122 8.62 -1.78 17.59
C LEU A 122 9.06 -0.37 17.97
N GLN A 123 8.75 0.55 17.08
CA GLN A 123 9.38 1.85 17.03
C GLN A 123 8.83 2.71 18.19
N PRO A 124 9.68 3.40 18.97
CA PRO A 124 9.24 4.10 20.19
C PRO A 124 8.37 5.32 19.87
N ALA A 125 7.69 5.87 20.88
CA ALA A 125 6.97 7.13 20.73
C ALA A 125 7.95 8.27 20.39
N CYS A 126 7.60 9.11 19.43
CA CYS A 126 8.46 10.19 18.95
C CYS A 126 7.61 11.43 18.61
N GLY A 127 7.81 12.51 19.38
CA GLY A 127 6.98 13.71 19.26
C GLY A 127 5.49 13.38 19.43
N ASP A 128 4.68 13.76 18.44
CA ASP A 128 3.23 13.53 18.41
C ASP A 128 2.84 12.12 17.91
N GLN A 129 3.82 11.29 17.50
CA GLN A 129 3.55 9.93 17.03
C GLN A 129 3.54 8.94 18.21
N PRO A 130 2.46 8.16 18.37
CA PRO A 130 2.37 7.17 19.43
C PRO A 130 3.41 6.06 19.24
N LYS A 131 3.72 5.35 20.34
CA LYS A 131 4.54 4.15 20.30
C LYS A 131 3.84 3.09 19.44
N GLU A 132 4.61 2.41 18.59
CA GLU A 132 4.09 1.27 17.86
C GLU A 132 3.76 0.12 18.81
N THR A 133 2.59 -0.48 18.60
CA THR A 133 2.15 -1.65 19.37
C THR A 133 1.75 -2.75 18.43
N LEU A 134 2.03 -3.99 18.84
CA LEU A 134 1.76 -5.17 18.03
C LEU A 134 0.28 -5.27 17.62
N TYR A 135 -0.62 -5.03 18.58
CA TYR A 135 -2.06 -5.26 18.38
C TYR A 135 -2.84 -4.03 17.90
N ASN A 136 -2.18 -2.90 17.60
CA ASN A 136 -2.85 -1.71 17.07
C ASN A 136 -2.22 -1.27 15.74
N PRO A 137 -2.78 -1.69 14.60
CA PRO A 137 -2.24 -1.36 13.29
C PRO A 137 -2.33 0.13 12.96
N ALA A 138 -3.16 0.91 13.66
CA ALA A 138 -3.21 2.37 13.50
C ALA A 138 -1.93 3.07 14.00
N THR A 139 -1.13 2.39 14.82
CA THR A 139 0.14 2.94 15.34
C THR A 139 1.32 2.66 14.43
N TRP A 140 1.19 1.75 13.47
CA TRP A 140 2.31 1.30 12.64
C TRP A 140 2.73 2.36 11.65
N ARG A 141 4.03 2.62 11.62
CA ARG A 141 4.64 3.55 10.69
C ARG A 141 5.14 2.77 9.47
N PRO A 142 5.08 3.38 8.28
CA PRO A 142 5.58 2.73 7.08
C PRO A 142 7.10 2.59 7.19
N ASP A 143 7.61 1.37 7.00
CA ASP A 143 9.05 1.11 6.91
C ASP A 143 9.58 1.43 5.52
N MET A 144 8.72 1.34 4.49
CA MET A 144 9.08 1.68 3.12
C MET A 144 7.91 2.34 2.39
N ILE A 145 8.22 3.37 1.60
CA ILE A 145 7.27 4.10 0.76
C ILE A 145 7.82 4.13 -0.66
N ILE A 146 7.08 3.53 -1.60
CA ILE A 146 7.39 3.55 -3.02
C ILE A 146 6.32 4.35 -3.74
N ALA A 147 6.75 5.29 -4.58
CA ALA A 147 5.86 5.98 -5.51
C ALA A 147 6.14 5.45 -6.91
N ILE A 148 5.11 4.92 -7.58
CA ILE A 148 5.22 4.43 -8.95
C ILE A 148 5.00 5.64 -9.86
N CYS A 149 6.09 6.35 -10.21
CA CYS A 149 5.99 7.57 -10.98
C CYS A 149 5.97 7.29 -12.49
N ASP A 150 5.22 8.09 -13.25
CA ASP A 150 5.32 8.03 -14.72
C ASP A 150 6.75 8.45 -15.15
N THR A 151 7.41 7.56 -15.91
CA THR A 151 8.76 7.74 -16.47
C THR A 151 8.95 9.05 -17.26
N GLY A 152 7.86 9.70 -17.70
CA GLY A 152 7.89 10.97 -18.44
C GLY A 152 8.02 12.24 -17.58
N THR A 153 7.68 12.20 -16.29
CA THR A 153 7.69 13.39 -15.42
C THR A 153 8.32 13.09 -14.07
N LYS A 154 9.38 13.81 -13.70
CA LYS A 154 10.11 13.68 -12.42
C LYS A 154 9.31 14.11 -11.17
N SER A 155 7.98 14.04 -11.21
CA SER A 155 7.05 14.56 -10.20
C SER A 155 6.00 13.50 -9.86
N CYS A 156 6.24 12.78 -8.76
CA CYS A 156 5.36 11.71 -8.25
C CYS A 156 4.12 12.22 -7.48
N SER A 157 3.70 13.46 -7.75
CA SER A 157 2.62 14.14 -7.02
C SER A 157 1.22 13.68 -7.45
N GLY A 158 1.09 13.12 -8.66
CA GLY A 158 -0.18 12.69 -9.25
C GLY A 158 -0.26 11.18 -9.46
N ASP A 159 0.64 10.42 -8.84
CA ASP A 159 0.88 9.00 -9.13
C ASP A 159 0.45 8.07 -7.99
N VAL A 160 0.43 6.77 -8.27
CA VAL A 160 0.11 5.74 -7.27
C VAL A 160 1.24 5.67 -6.24
N LYS A 161 0.89 5.96 -4.98
CA LYS A 161 1.82 5.82 -3.85
C LYS A 161 1.43 4.61 -3.05
N ALA A 162 2.41 3.77 -2.73
CA ALA A 162 2.19 2.61 -1.89
C ALA A 162 3.24 2.59 -0.76
N SER A 163 2.79 2.20 0.42
CA SER A 163 3.60 2.17 1.64
C SER A 163 3.40 0.84 2.33
N VAL A 164 4.49 0.24 2.81
CA VAL A 164 4.46 -1.02 3.55
C VAL A 164 5.02 -0.79 4.95
N ALA A 165 4.31 -1.34 5.93
CA ALA A 165 4.72 -1.41 7.33
C ALA A 165 4.84 -2.89 7.70
N ILE A 166 5.89 -3.24 8.44
CA ILE A 166 6.18 -4.60 8.82
C ILE A 166 6.50 -4.67 10.30
N VAL A 167 5.78 -5.54 10.99
CA VAL A 167 5.83 -5.64 12.44
C VAL A 167 6.12 -7.09 12.84
N PRO A 168 7.05 -7.35 13.78
CA PRO A 168 7.34 -8.70 14.25
C PRO A 168 6.20 -9.25 15.13
N ASP A 169 5.66 -10.40 14.78
CA ASP A 169 4.50 -11.06 15.43
C ASP A 169 4.87 -12.29 16.28
N GLY A 170 6.17 -12.57 16.42
CA GLY A 170 6.69 -13.57 17.34
C GLY A 170 7.61 -14.59 16.67
N THR A 171 8.12 -15.52 17.46
CA THR A 171 9.04 -16.57 16.99
C THR A 171 8.75 -17.88 17.70
N THR A 172 8.65 -18.98 16.96
CA THR A 172 8.62 -20.34 17.51
C THR A 172 9.96 -21.00 17.27
N LEU A 173 10.41 -21.83 18.20
CA LEU A 173 11.67 -22.54 18.09
C LEU A 173 11.43 -23.93 17.49
N GLY A 174 12.36 -24.39 16.65
CA GLY A 174 12.40 -25.76 16.17
C GLY A 174 12.66 -26.76 17.31
N GLU A 175 12.16 -27.99 17.13
CA GLU A 175 12.36 -29.08 18.08
C GLU A 175 13.86 -29.38 18.23
N GLY A 176 14.44 -29.13 19.42
CA GLY A 176 15.87 -29.28 19.70
C GLY A 176 16.67 -27.97 19.88
N ALA A 177 16.10 -26.81 19.56
CA ALA A 177 16.76 -25.50 19.69
C ALA A 177 16.68 -24.87 21.11
N GLY A 178 16.01 -25.54 22.07
CA GLY A 178 15.74 -25.01 23.41
C GLY A 178 16.98 -24.64 24.24
N GLY A 179 18.17 -25.18 23.92
CA GLY A 179 19.43 -24.82 24.57
C GLY A 179 20.00 -23.46 24.13
N ALA A 180 19.66 -22.99 22.93
CA ALA A 180 20.14 -21.71 22.39
C ALA A 180 19.35 -20.49 22.92
N GLN A 181 18.21 -20.73 23.54
CA GLN A 181 17.36 -19.71 24.17
C GLN A 181 18.08 -18.98 25.32
N ALA A 182 19.07 -19.62 25.94
CA ALA A 182 19.87 -19.07 27.03
C ALA A 182 20.95 -18.07 26.56
N ALA A 183 21.23 -17.96 25.25
CA ALA A 183 22.40 -17.25 24.73
C ALA A 183 22.18 -15.82 24.18
N GLY A 184 20.95 -15.31 24.09
CA GLY A 184 20.79 -13.89 23.73
C GLY A 184 19.43 -13.48 23.18
N TYR A 185 18.59 -12.96 24.08
CA TYR A 185 17.48 -12.09 23.70
C TYR A 185 18.02 -10.91 22.88
N ARG A 186 17.65 -10.84 21.59
CA ARG A 186 17.72 -9.67 20.69
C ARG A 186 19.04 -9.33 19.99
N GLY A 187 20.05 -10.20 19.97
CA GLY A 187 21.30 -9.93 19.25
C GLY A 187 21.69 -11.08 18.34
N LEU A 188 21.70 -10.83 17.02
CA LEU A 188 22.44 -11.56 15.99
C LEU A 188 22.42 -13.09 16.13
N GLY A 189 21.35 -13.72 15.64
CA GLY A 189 21.40 -14.83 14.66
C GLY A 189 22.41 -15.99 14.79
N ILE A 190 23.06 -16.25 15.92
CA ILE A 190 24.08 -17.32 16.02
C ILE A 190 23.55 -18.55 16.76
N GLY A 191 22.62 -18.39 17.71
CA GLY A 191 22.04 -19.50 18.47
C GLY A 191 20.89 -20.23 17.77
N ALA A 192 20.07 -19.52 16.99
CA ALA A 192 18.93 -20.10 16.26
C ALA A 192 19.34 -20.82 14.96
N ALA A 193 20.52 -20.48 14.42
CA ALA A 193 21.03 -20.95 13.12
C ALA A 193 21.54 -22.41 13.08
N ASN A 194 21.36 -23.19 14.16
CA ASN A 194 21.73 -24.61 14.18
C ASN A 194 20.58 -25.53 14.61
N GLY A 195 19.48 -24.99 15.15
CA GLY A 195 18.35 -25.77 15.65
C GLY A 195 17.02 -25.45 14.96
N GLY A 196 17.01 -24.50 14.03
CA GLY A 196 15.83 -24.01 13.36
C GLY A 196 14.96 -23.09 14.22
N ALA A 197 14.44 -22.02 13.62
CA ALA A 197 13.41 -21.18 14.24
C ALA A 197 12.44 -20.67 13.17
N GLU A 198 11.16 -20.55 13.50
CA GLU A 198 10.17 -19.87 12.66
C GLU A 198 9.93 -18.48 13.22
N MET A 199 9.99 -17.47 12.34
CA MET A 199 9.65 -16.10 12.67
C MET A 199 8.35 -15.72 11.97
N TYR A 200 7.48 -15.02 12.69
CA TYR A 200 6.21 -14.52 12.20
C TYR A 200 6.27 -13.00 12.09
N PHE A 201 5.77 -12.47 10.98
CA PHE A 201 5.72 -11.05 10.69
C PHE A 201 4.34 -10.67 10.18
N GLU A 202 3.89 -9.49 10.56
CA GLU A 202 2.66 -8.90 10.07
C GLU A 202 3.02 -7.82 9.05
N VAL A 203 2.61 -8.01 7.80
CA VAL A 203 2.91 -7.12 6.69
C VAL A 203 1.63 -6.41 6.27
N ARG A 204 1.64 -5.08 6.37
CA ARG A 204 0.54 -4.22 5.94
C ARG A 204 1.01 -3.32 4.82
N SER A 205 0.35 -3.40 3.68
CA SER A 205 0.55 -2.49 2.55
C SER A 205 -0.67 -1.60 2.38
N ILE A 206 -0.43 -0.31 2.15
CA ILE A 206 -1.45 0.70 1.91
C ILE A 206 -1.06 1.41 0.63
N ALA A 207 -1.96 1.42 -0.35
CA ALA A 207 -1.76 2.13 -1.60
C ALA A 207 -2.85 3.17 -1.80
N THR A 208 -2.46 4.27 -2.42
CA THR A 208 -3.31 5.42 -2.76
C THR A 208 -3.14 5.73 -4.23
N ALA A 209 -4.24 5.66 -4.97
CA ALA A 209 -4.37 6.04 -6.36
C ALA A 209 -4.84 7.50 -6.48
N PRO A 210 -4.63 8.15 -7.64
CA PRO A 210 -4.99 9.55 -7.84
C PRO A 210 -6.48 9.82 -7.62
N GLY A 211 -6.78 10.87 -6.85
CA GLY A 211 -8.15 11.23 -6.49
C GLY A 211 -8.77 10.31 -5.43
N ASP A 212 -7.98 10.06 -4.37
CA ASP A 212 -8.36 9.47 -3.09
C ASP A 212 -8.86 8.01 -3.13
N GLY A 213 -8.57 7.28 -4.20
CA GLY A 213 -8.77 5.82 -4.20
C GLY A 213 -7.72 5.18 -3.28
N ALA A 214 -8.12 4.46 -2.24
CA ALA A 214 -7.19 3.79 -1.34
C ALA A 214 -7.54 2.32 -1.18
N ALA A 215 -6.51 1.48 -1.10
CA ALA A 215 -6.64 0.06 -0.77
C ALA A 215 -5.63 -0.28 0.32
N THR A 216 -6.00 -1.19 1.21
CA THR A 216 -5.11 -1.73 2.23
C THR A 216 -5.13 -3.23 2.13
N THR A 217 -3.95 -3.83 2.02
CA THR A 217 -3.76 -5.28 2.09
C THR A 217 -2.93 -5.63 3.31
N HIS A 218 -3.26 -6.76 3.91
CA HIS A 218 -2.74 -7.11 5.22
C HIS A 218 -2.60 -8.63 5.31
N THR A 219 -1.39 -9.10 5.62
CA THR A 219 -1.07 -10.52 5.63
C THR A 219 -0.05 -10.84 6.72
N GLN A 220 -0.18 -12.03 7.31
CA GLN A 220 0.88 -12.61 8.12
C GLN A 220 1.84 -13.39 7.22
N TYR A 221 3.13 -13.16 7.38
CA TYR A 221 4.22 -13.87 6.72
C TYR A 221 4.97 -14.73 7.74
N HIS A 222 5.36 -15.93 7.35
CA HIS A 222 6.22 -16.79 8.17
C HIS A 222 7.52 -17.04 7.40
N GLN A 223 8.64 -16.93 8.10
CA GLN A 223 9.96 -17.26 7.56
C GLN A 223 10.57 -18.37 8.42
N MET A 224 11.02 -19.44 7.78
CA MET A 224 11.82 -20.47 8.44
C MET A 224 13.30 -20.12 8.31
N ILE A 225 14.00 -20.16 9.44
CA ILE A 225 15.46 -20.07 9.51
C ILE A 225 15.96 -21.48 9.77
N HIS A 226 16.75 -22.03 8.86
CA HIS A 226 17.40 -23.33 8.99
C HIS A 226 18.83 -23.20 9.49
#